data_AF-A0A1V4Z8Q3-F1
#
_entry.id   AF-A0A1V4Z8Q3-F1
#
_cell.length_a   1.000
_cell.length_b   1.000
_cell.length_c   1.000
_cell.angle_alpha   90.00
_cell.angle_beta   90.00
_cell.angle_gamma   90.00
#
_symmetry.space_group_name_H-M   'P 1'
#
loop_
_entity.id
_entity.type
_entity.pdbx_description
1 polymer ?
#
loop_
_entity_poly.entity_id
_entity_poly.type
_entity_poly.pdbx_seq_one_letter_code
_entity_poly.pdbx_strand_id
1 'polypeptide(L)'
;MEVVFEDMGESIKTIVGILSFKGKNGVKAIFLSPSVHPGPVGDIGGGNMPTVLANKFDTFTMVSHGPSTHDFNPVASKEIDKIENVVKNALEDMEYSPYASPFYRVKNQGAIIGVQNFGNNLVLLATFSPEGFDDIDFGVGLAVIEAAKASGVNDVIMVDCHNSFKGEGGRILPGNKEVFELLGAVDKIEKNENMQNIKVGCSFDPMDNLSKEQGVGQSGVKVMIVEVGDQKTAYILLDANNMIIGFREKIIEAVKDLGIDKAEVMTSDTHYVNTLSGGHNPLGVKKQDEIVEAILKCTRIAANDLEPVYAAVKVAEIEDIKTLGPTHATELVTTISSIIAVSKVFAPLIFILALLFAFLWIFYGI
;
A
#
# COMPACT_ATOMS: atom_id res chain seq x y z
N MET A 1 -21.12 12.80 3.70
CA MET A 1 -19.69 13.09 3.47
C MET A 1 -19.27 12.60 2.09
N GLU A 2 -19.57 11.35 1.73
CA GLU A 2 -19.34 10.83 0.37
C GLU A 2 -20.00 11.69 -0.73
N VAL A 3 -21.24 12.19 -0.56
CA VAL A 3 -21.88 13.09 -1.54
C VAL A 3 -21.02 14.33 -1.86
N VAL A 4 -20.31 14.89 -0.88
CA VAL A 4 -19.44 16.06 -1.09
C VAL A 4 -18.18 15.67 -1.86
N PHE A 5 -17.58 14.51 -1.55
CA PHE A 5 -16.44 14.00 -2.32
C PHE A 5 -16.84 13.57 -3.72
N GLU A 6 -18.04 13.01 -3.90
CA GLU A 6 -18.56 12.64 -5.22
C GLU A 6 -18.72 13.87 -6.12
N ASP A 7 -19.15 15.02 -5.60
CA ASP A 7 -19.26 16.25 -6.40
C ASP A 7 -17.90 16.84 -6.77
N MET A 8 -16.89 16.64 -5.91
CA MET A 8 -15.51 17.09 -6.14
C MET A 8 -14.66 16.11 -6.96
N GLY A 9 -15.11 14.87 -7.13
CA GLY A 9 -14.28 13.82 -7.70
C GLY A 9 -14.05 13.97 -9.20
N GLU A 10 -12.87 13.56 -9.64
CA GLU A 10 -12.50 13.47 -11.04
C GLU A 10 -12.35 12.00 -11.46
N SER A 11 -12.83 11.67 -12.66
CA SER A 11 -12.59 10.37 -13.26
C SER A 11 -11.17 10.31 -13.78
N ILE A 12 -10.38 9.37 -13.28
CA ILE A 12 -9.00 9.15 -13.71
C ILE A 12 -8.84 7.76 -14.32
N LYS A 13 -7.74 7.58 -15.04
CA LYS A 13 -7.23 6.28 -15.46
C LYS A 13 -6.01 5.92 -14.61
N THR A 14 -5.98 4.70 -14.09
CA THR A 14 -4.86 4.16 -13.30
C THR A 14 -4.65 2.67 -13.61
N ILE A 15 -3.82 1.98 -12.85
CA ILE A 15 -3.50 0.56 -13.05
C ILE A 15 -3.63 -0.26 -11.77
N VAL A 16 -3.75 -1.58 -11.94
CA VAL A 16 -3.58 -2.58 -10.87
C VAL A 16 -2.63 -3.67 -11.34
N GLY A 17 -1.59 -3.93 -10.55
CA GLY A 17 -0.73 -5.09 -10.70
C GLY A 17 -1.40 -6.32 -10.09
N ILE A 18 -1.44 -7.43 -10.84
CA ILE A 18 -2.11 -8.66 -10.45
C ILE A 18 -1.12 -9.82 -10.58
N LEU A 19 -0.78 -10.46 -9.45
CA LEU A 19 -0.04 -11.71 -9.40
C LEU A 19 -0.98 -12.80 -8.88
N SER A 20 -1.19 -13.82 -9.69
CA SER A 20 -2.08 -14.94 -9.37
C SER A 20 -1.30 -16.25 -9.31
N PHE A 21 -1.55 -17.04 -8.28
CA PHE A 21 -0.99 -18.38 -8.12
C PHE A 21 -2.09 -19.42 -8.24
N LYS A 22 -1.96 -20.33 -9.20
CA LYS A 22 -2.90 -21.43 -9.46
C LYS A 22 -2.29 -22.75 -9.00
N GLY A 23 -2.90 -23.36 -7.98
CA GLY A 23 -2.59 -24.70 -7.50
C GLY A 23 -3.42 -25.77 -8.19
N LYS A 24 -3.47 -26.97 -7.60
CA LYS A 24 -4.24 -28.09 -8.16
C LYS A 24 -5.76 -27.87 -8.17
N ASN A 25 -6.26 -27.09 -7.21
CA ASN A 25 -7.69 -26.88 -6.98
C ASN A 25 -8.21 -25.53 -7.49
N GLY A 26 -7.46 -24.85 -8.38
CA GLY A 26 -7.79 -23.51 -8.87
C GLY A 26 -6.84 -22.44 -8.34
N VAL A 27 -7.29 -21.19 -8.30
CA VAL A 27 -6.49 -20.07 -7.79
C VAL A 27 -6.31 -20.25 -6.29
N LYS A 28 -5.05 -20.37 -5.85
CA LYS A 28 -4.66 -20.52 -4.44
C LYS A 28 -4.50 -19.17 -3.77
N ALA A 29 -3.87 -18.21 -4.47
CA ALA A 29 -3.53 -16.91 -3.92
C ALA A 29 -3.53 -15.82 -4.99
N ILE A 30 -3.90 -14.61 -4.57
CA ILE A 30 -3.85 -13.40 -5.39
C ILE A 30 -3.07 -12.34 -4.60
N PHE A 31 -2.12 -11.68 -5.26
CA PHE A 31 -1.39 -10.54 -4.74
C PHE A 31 -1.64 -9.34 -5.65
N LEU A 32 -2.26 -8.30 -5.09
CA LEU A 32 -2.67 -7.09 -5.81
C LEU A 32 -1.83 -5.89 -5.36
N SER A 33 -1.47 -5.05 -6.32
CA SER A 33 -0.88 -3.72 -6.11
C SER A 33 -1.68 -2.70 -6.92
N PRO A 34 -2.85 -2.25 -6.43
CA PRO A 34 -3.61 -1.19 -7.08
C PRO A 34 -2.90 0.16 -6.89
N SER A 35 -2.71 0.92 -7.97
CA SER A 35 -2.35 2.34 -7.91
C SER A 35 -3.60 3.18 -7.60
N VAL A 36 -4.24 2.86 -6.48
CA VAL A 36 -5.40 3.53 -5.90
C VAL A 36 -5.15 3.65 -4.42
N HIS A 37 -5.13 4.88 -3.92
CA HIS A 37 -4.76 5.15 -2.53
C HIS A 37 -5.96 4.91 -1.60
N PRO A 38 -5.82 4.19 -0.47
CA PRO A 38 -6.89 4.06 0.51
C PRO A 38 -7.41 5.44 0.96
N GLY A 39 -8.74 5.62 0.93
CA GLY A 39 -9.45 6.88 1.20
C GLY A 39 -9.11 7.56 2.51
N PRO A 40 -9.54 8.80 2.76
CA PRO A 40 -8.84 9.69 3.69
C PRO A 40 -8.81 9.21 5.15
N VAL A 41 -9.87 8.56 5.66
CA VAL A 41 -9.90 8.08 7.06
C VAL A 41 -11.02 7.06 7.32
N GLY A 42 -10.72 6.03 8.12
CA GLY A 42 -11.72 5.07 8.59
C GLY A 42 -12.34 4.29 7.43
N ASP A 43 -13.67 4.24 7.40
CA ASP A 43 -14.44 3.60 6.31
C ASP A 43 -14.86 4.60 5.22
N ILE A 44 -14.47 5.87 5.30
CA ILE A 44 -14.92 6.94 4.39
C ILE A 44 -14.03 6.97 3.14
N GLY A 45 -14.64 7.07 1.95
CA GLY A 45 -13.91 7.23 0.69
C GLY A 45 -13.01 6.04 0.33
N GLY A 46 -13.28 4.86 0.90
CA GLY A 46 -12.42 3.69 0.71
C GLY A 46 -11.18 3.65 1.60
N GLY A 47 -11.19 4.27 2.78
CA GLY A 47 -10.07 4.16 3.74
C GLY A 47 -9.75 2.73 4.17
N ASN A 48 -10.73 1.83 4.08
CA ASN A 48 -10.60 0.39 4.32
C ASN A 48 -10.57 -0.44 3.01
N MET A 49 -10.22 0.19 1.88
CA MET A 49 -10.21 -0.44 0.55
C MET A 49 -9.43 -1.75 0.49
N PRO A 50 -8.24 -1.90 1.10
CA PRO A 50 -7.50 -3.15 1.03
C PRO A 50 -8.28 -4.36 1.58
N THR A 51 -8.94 -4.21 2.74
CA THR A 51 -9.78 -5.27 3.32
C THR A 51 -11.05 -5.49 2.49
N VAL A 52 -11.73 -4.42 2.08
CA VAL A 52 -12.95 -4.53 1.27
C VAL A 52 -12.67 -5.28 -0.03
N LEU A 53 -11.61 -4.92 -0.75
CA LEU A 53 -11.21 -5.54 -2.01
C LEU A 53 -10.75 -6.99 -1.80
N ALA A 54 -9.95 -7.27 -0.77
CA ALA A 54 -9.52 -8.64 -0.47
C ALA A 54 -10.71 -9.58 -0.23
N ASN A 55 -11.77 -9.10 0.42
CA ASN A 55 -12.97 -9.86 0.72
C ASN A 55 -13.91 -10.05 -0.48
N LYS A 56 -13.63 -9.41 -1.64
CA LYS A 56 -14.37 -9.66 -2.89
C LYS A 56 -13.95 -10.96 -3.60
N PHE A 57 -12.90 -11.62 -3.12
CA PHE A 57 -12.38 -12.85 -3.68
C PHE A 57 -12.47 -13.98 -2.64
N ASP A 58 -13.08 -15.11 -3.01
CA ASP A 58 -13.13 -16.34 -2.19
C ASP A 58 -11.78 -17.08 -2.17
N THR A 59 -10.68 -16.33 -2.21
CA THR A 59 -9.31 -16.83 -2.34
C THR A 59 -8.40 -15.99 -1.45
N PHE A 60 -7.33 -16.58 -0.92
CA PHE A 60 -6.35 -15.84 -0.15
C PHE A 60 -5.81 -14.66 -0.98
N THR A 61 -6.18 -13.44 -0.57
CA THR A 61 -5.88 -12.24 -1.35
C THR A 61 -5.13 -11.23 -0.49
N MET A 62 -3.95 -10.84 -0.94
CA MET A 62 -3.13 -9.76 -0.38
C MET A 62 -3.34 -8.50 -1.24
N VAL A 63 -3.74 -7.40 -0.62
CA VAL A 63 -3.87 -6.09 -1.30
C VAL A 63 -2.81 -5.16 -0.72
N SER A 64 -1.68 -5.07 -1.41
CA SER A 64 -0.56 -4.19 -1.06
C SER A 64 -0.80 -2.77 -1.57
N HIS A 65 0.02 -1.81 -1.12
CA HIS A 65 -0.03 -0.44 -1.62
C HIS A 65 0.76 -0.32 -2.94
N GLY A 66 0.11 0.15 -3.99
CA GLY A 66 0.76 0.51 -5.26
C GLY A 66 1.07 2.00 -5.32
N PRO A 67 2.01 2.44 -6.18
CA PRO A 67 2.36 3.86 -6.30
C PRO A 67 1.13 4.72 -6.57
N SER A 68 0.78 5.57 -5.61
CA SER A 68 -0.35 6.48 -5.64
C SER A 68 -0.24 7.44 -4.46
N THR A 69 -0.78 8.65 -4.59
CA THR A 69 -0.90 9.61 -3.48
C THR A 69 -2.37 9.86 -3.17
N HIS A 70 -2.66 10.72 -2.19
CA HIS A 70 -4.04 11.04 -1.78
C HIS A 70 -4.94 11.55 -2.93
N ASP A 71 -4.38 12.09 -4.02
CA ASP A 71 -5.17 12.46 -5.20
C ASP A 71 -5.91 11.26 -5.82
N PHE A 72 -5.40 10.05 -5.59
CA PHE A 72 -5.99 8.78 -6.03
C PHE A 72 -6.97 8.18 -5.01
N ASN A 73 -7.34 8.92 -3.95
CA ASN A 73 -8.35 8.47 -3.00
C ASN A 73 -9.70 8.34 -3.71
N PRO A 74 -10.35 7.16 -3.67
CA PRO A 74 -11.71 7.01 -4.17
C PRO A 74 -12.67 7.95 -3.46
N VAL A 75 -13.64 8.48 -4.18
CA VAL A 75 -14.65 9.37 -3.57
C VAL A 75 -15.75 8.61 -2.84
N ALA A 76 -15.91 7.32 -3.15
CA ALA A 76 -16.93 6.45 -2.58
C ALA A 76 -16.48 4.98 -2.61
N SER A 77 -16.99 4.18 -1.67
CA SER A 77 -16.65 2.75 -1.59
C SER A 77 -17.05 1.94 -2.83
N LYS A 78 -18.08 2.37 -3.57
CA LYS A 78 -18.54 1.74 -4.83
C LYS A 78 -17.48 1.77 -5.94
N GLU A 79 -16.53 2.69 -5.87
CA GLU A 79 -15.44 2.79 -6.85
C GLU A 79 -14.49 1.59 -6.76
N ILE A 80 -14.46 0.90 -5.61
CA ILE A 80 -13.68 -0.34 -5.40
C ILE A 80 -14.21 -1.48 -6.30
N ASP A 81 -15.51 -1.49 -6.62
CA ASP A 81 -16.11 -2.50 -7.50
C ASP A 81 -15.51 -2.45 -8.92
N LYS A 82 -15.03 -1.28 -9.36
CA LYS A 82 -14.33 -1.13 -10.66
C LYS A 82 -12.99 -1.87 -10.65
N ILE A 83 -12.25 -1.80 -9.53
CA ILE A 83 -11.00 -2.53 -9.32
C ILE A 83 -11.29 -4.04 -9.33
N GLU A 84 -12.31 -4.48 -8.59
CA GLU A 84 -12.74 -5.88 -8.55
C GLU A 84 -13.04 -6.42 -9.94
N ASN A 85 -13.83 -5.70 -10.74
CA ASN A 85 -14.20 -6.12 -12.09
C ASN A 85 -12.98 -6.27 -13.01
N VAL A 86 -12.04 -5.31 -12.96
CA VAL A 86 -10.79 -5.37 -13.74
C VAL A 86 -9.96 -6.59 -13.34
N VAL A 87 -9.83 -6.85 -12.04
CA VAL A 87 -9.07 -8.01 -11.54
C VAL A 87 -9.75 -9.32 -11.95
N LYS A 88 -11.08 -9.45 -11.82
CA LYS A 88 -11.82 -10.64 -12.24
C LYS A 88 -11.65 -10.93 -13.72
N ASN A 89 -11.78 -9.92 -14.57
CA ASN A 89 -11.58 -10.06 -16.01
C ASN A 89 -10.14 -10.49 -16.35
N ALA A 90 -9.14 -9.91 -15.67
CA ALA A 90 -7.74 -10.29 -15.87
C ALA A 90 -7.46 -11.74 -15.44
N LEU A 91 -8.10 -12.25 -14.39
CA LEU A 91 -7.90 -13.62 -13.93
C LEU A 91 -8.38 -14.68 -14.94
N GLU A 92 -9.28 -14.32 -15.85
CA GLU A 92 -9.82 -15.21 -16.89
C GLU A 92 -8.84 -15.48 -18.04
N ASP A 93 -7.98 -14.51 -18.37
CA ASP A 93 -7.13 -14.55 -19.58
C ASP A 93 -5.62 -14.52 -19.31
N MET A 94 -5.21 -14.55 -18.04
CA MET A 94 -3.81 -14.59 -17.63
C MET A 94 -3.05 -15.85 -18.06
N GLU A 95 -1.80 -15.67 -18.51
CA GLU A 95 -0.90 -16.76 -18.87
C GLU A 95 -0.09 -17.24 -17.65
N TYR A 96 -0.21 -18.53 -17.33
CA TYR A 96 0.38 -19.15 -16.15
C TYR A 96 1.68 -19.91 -16.49
N SER A 97 2.73 -19.70 -15.69
CA SER A 97 4.04 -20.35 -15.79
C SER A 97 4.42 -21.03 -14.46
N PRO A 98 5.03 -22.23 -14.48
CA PRO A 98 5.52 -22.86 -13.25
C PRO A 98 6.86 -22.28 -12.77
N TYR A 99 7.42 -21.29 -13.48
CA TYR A 99 8.79 -20.83 -13.23
C TYR A 99 8.85 -19.45 -12.60
N ALA A 100 9.69 -19.32 -11.57
CA ALA A 100 10.04 -18.05 -10.95
C ALA A 100 11.56 -18.00 -10.67
N SER A 101 12.10 -16.81 -10.41
CA SER A 101 13.48 -16.66 -9.93
C SER A 101 13.54 -16.70 -8.39
N PRO A 102 14.70 -17.00 -7.80
CA PRO A 102 14.97 -16.62 -6.42
C PRO A 102 14.79 -15.10 -6.24
N PHE A 103 14.34 -14.69 -5.07
CA PHE A 103 14.25 -13.31 -4.65
C PHE A 103 15.63 -12.75 -4.32
N TYR A 104 15.88 -11.51 -4.73
CA TYR A 104 17.08 -10.76 -4.39
C TYR A 104 16.76 -9.28 -4.17
N ARG A 105 17.75 -8.50 -3.75
CA ARG A 105 17.61 -7.06 -3.56
C ARG A 105 18.65 -6.31 -4.35
N VAL A 106 18.23 -5.22 -4.97
CA VAL A 106 19.12 -4.19 -5.52
C VAL A 106 19.01 -2.95 -4.64
N LYS A 107 20.11 -2.20 -4.55
CA LYS A 107 20.17 -0.99 -3.73
C LYS A 107 20.88 0.13 -4.48
N ASN A 108 20.36 1.34 -4.36
CA ASN A 108 21.01 2.54 -4.80
C ASN A 108 20.74 3.66 -3.80
N GLN A 109 21.78 4.05 -3.05
CA GLN A 109 21.65 5.01 -1.95
C GLN A 109 20.58 4.57 -0.94
N GLY A 110 19.54 5.37 -0.68
CA GLY A 110 18.45 5.03 0.23
C GLY A 110 17.46 4.02 -0.34
N ALA A 111 17.28 3.98 -1.66
CA ALA A 111 16.33 3.08 -2.32
C ALA A 111 16.80 1.62 -2.32
N ILE A 112 15.93 0.73 -1.84
CA ILE A 112 16.08 -0.73 -1.89
C ILE A 112 14.88 -1.29 -2.65
N ILE A 113 15.14 -2.15 -3.62
CA ILE A 113 14.08 -2.85 -4.36
C ILE A 113 14.28 -4.35 -4.21
N GLY A 114 13.29 -5.02 -3.63
CA GLY A 114 13.14 -6.47 -3.70
C GLY A 114 12.68 -6.88 -5.08
N VAL A 115 13.34 -7.86 -5.68
CA VAL A 115 13.14 -8.25 -7.08
C VAL A 115 12.86 -9.74 -7.16
N GLN A 116 11.77 -10.11 -7.83
CA GLN A 116 11.48 -11.49 -8.17
C GLN A 116 10.80 -11.60 -9.53
N ASN A 117 11.30 -12.49 -10.38
CA ASN A 117 10.70 -12.80 -11.67
C ASN A 117 9.67 -13.92 -11.52
N PHE A 118 8.55 -13.81 -12.23
CA PHE A 118 7.57 -14.88 -12.43
C PHE A 118 7.34 -15.03 -13.94
N GLY A 119 7.91 -16.08 -14.54
CA GLY A 119 8.07 -16.15 -16.00
C GLY A 119 8.89 -14.97 -16.54
N ASN A 120 8.39 -14.29 -17.57
CA ASN A 120 9.01 -13.07 -18.14
C ASN A 120 8.46 -11.77 -17.52
N ASN A 121 7.84 -11.86 -16.35
CA ASN A 121 7.28 -10.72 -15.61
C ASN A 121 8.07 -10.47 -14.33
N LEU A 122 7.88 -9.29 -13.74
CA LEU A 122 8.65 -8.82 -12.59
C LEU A 122 7.75 -8.29 -11.48
N VAL A 123 8.11 -8.59 -10.24
CA VAL A 123 7.55 -7.93 -9.04
C VAL A 123 8.67 -7.16 -8.37
N LEU A 124 8.43 -5.88 -8.13
CA LEU A 124 9.32 -4.93 -7.49
C LEU A 124 8.73 -4.48 -6.16
N LEU A 125 9.43 -4.75 -5.07
CA LEU A 125 9.04 -4.33 -3.71
C LEU A 125 9.95 -3.17 -3.28
N ALA A 126 9.48 -1.94 -3.48
CA ALA A 126 10.27 -0.73 -3.23
C ALA A 126 10.15 -0.27 -1.78
N THR A 127 11.28 0.04 -1.15
CA THR A 127 11.34 0.57 0.21
C THR A 127 12.56 1.49 0.38
N PHE A 128 12.41 2.50 1.25
CA PHE A 128 13.50 3.33 1.75
C PHE A 128 13.85 3.01 3.20
N SER A 129 13.37 1.90 3.77
CA SER A 129 13.71 1.53 5.14
C SER A 129 15.23 1.34 5.30
N PRO A 130 15.87 1.94 6.33
CA PRO A 130 15.27 2.63 7.48
C PRO A 130 15.25 4.17 7.39
N GLU A 131 15.54 4.78 6.23
CA GLU A 131 15.64 6.25 6.08
C GLU A 131 14.29 6.96 6.21
N GLY A 132 13.22 6.20 5.99
CA GLY A 132 11.83 6.59 6.18
C GLY A 132 11.24 7.31 4.96
N PHE A 133 10.00 6.95 4.61
CA PHE A 133 9.24 7.48 3.49
C PHE A 133 7.73 7.24 3.70
N ASP A 134 6.93 7.82 2.82
CA ASP A 134 5.47 7.71 2.79
C ASP A 134 5.07 7.22 1.39
N ASP A 135 4.14 7.89 0.71
CA ASP A 135 3.66 7.51 -0.62
C ASP A 135 4.71 7.70 -1.73
N ILE A 136 4.83 6.71 -2.63
CA ILE A 136 5.45 6.90 -3.95
C ILE A 136 4.41 7.42 -4.94
N ASP A 137 4.68 8.58 -5.53
CA ASP A 137 3.80 9.17 -6.55
C ASP A 137 3.53 8.24 -7.75
N PHE A 138 2.30 8.30 -8.27
CA PHE A 138 1.89 7.47 -9.40
C PHE A 138 2.79 7.66 -10.64
N GLY A 139 3.12 8.91 -10.98
CA GLY A 139 3.99 9.22 -12.12
C GLY A 139 5.43 8.73 -11.90
N VAL A 140 5.92 8.79 -10.67
CA VAL A 140 7.21 8.18 -10.29
C VAL A 140 7.16 6.66 -10.44
N GLY A 141 6.10 6.03 -9.94
CA GLY A 141 5.87 4.59 -10.08
C GLY A 141 5.85 4.13 -11.53
N LEU A 142 5.12 4.84 -12.40
CA LEU A 142 5.11 4.57 -13.83
C LEU A 142 6.50 4.69 -14.47
N ALA A 143 7.28 5.71 -14.10
CA ALA A 143 8.64 5.86 -14.61
C ALA A 143 9.55 4.67 -14.22
N VAL A 144 9.44 4.19 -12.97
CA VAL A 144 10.18 3.01 -12.48
C VAL A 144 9.73 1.73 -13.19
N ILE A 145 8.42 1.54 -13.37
CA ILE A 145 7.83 0.41 -14.13
C ILE A 145 8.36 0.37 -15.56
N GLU A 146 8.31 1.49 -16.28
CA GLU A 146 8.76 1.56 -17.67
C GLU A 146 10.28 1.42 -17.80
N ALA A 147 11.06 1.96 -16.85
CA ALA A 147 12.50 1.73 -16.79
C ALA A 147 12.83 0.23 -16.62
N ALA A 148 12.08 -0.50 -15.78
CA ALA A 148 12.28 -1.94 -15.61
C ALA A 148 11.87 -2.74 -16.86
N LYS A 149 10.80 -2.34 -17.55
CA LYS A 149 10.34 -2.99 -18.81
C LYS A 149 11.34 -2.83 -19.96
N ALA A 150 12.16 -1.79 -19.94
CA ALA A 150 13.23 -1.60 -20.94
C ALA A 150 14.22 -2.78 -21.00
N SER A 151 14.29 -3.63 -19.96
CA SER A 151 15.09 -4.85 -19.92
C SER A 151 14.44 -6.07 -20.59
N GLY A 152 13.30 -5.91 -21.28
CA GLY A 152 12.62 -6.97 -22.03
C GLY A 152 11.64 -7.81 -21.20
N VAL A 153 11.17 -7.27 -20.07
CA VAL A 153 10.11 -7.85 -19.23
C VAL A 153 8.75 -7.44 -19.79
N ASN A 154 7.73 -8.31 -19.74
CA ASN A 154 6.40 -7.99 -20.26
C ASN A 154 5.62 -7.07 -19.29
N ASP A 155 5.30 -7.59 -18.11
CA ASP A 155 4.59 -6.87 -17.04
C ASP A 155 5.50 -6.66 -15.82
N VAL A 156 5.39 -5.48 -15.21
CA VAL A 156 6.09 -5.12 -13.97
C VAL A 156 5.06 -4.65 -12.94
N ILE A 157 4.92 -5.40 -11.84
CA ILE A 157 4.18 -4.95 -10.67
C ILE A 157 5.16 -4.19 -9.77
N MET A 158 4.84 -2.94 -9.49
CA MET A 158 5.53 -2.18 -8.44
C MET A 158 4.67 -2.12 -7.19
N VAL A 159 5.29 -2.39 -6.06
CA VAL A 159 4.70 -2.27 -4.72
C VAL A 159 5.48 -1.21 -3.98
N ASP A 160 4.75 -0.23 -3.48
CA ASP A 160 5.24 0.63 -2.42
C ASP A 160 5.09 -0.16 -1.11
N CYS A 161 6.21 -0.55 -0.49
CA CYS A 161 6.13 -1.36 0.72
C CYS A 161 5.57 -0.57 1.92
N HIS A 162 5.63 0.76 1.87
CA HIS A 162 5.03 1.67 2.85
C HIS A 162 5.35 1.29 4.31
N ASN A 163 6.61 0.94 4.58
CA ASN A 163 7.04 0.19 5.76
C ASN A 163 8.11 0.90 6.62
N SER A 164 8.18 2.23 6.55
CA SER A 164 9.18 3.02 7.28
C SER A 164 8.73 4.47 7.45
N PHE A 165 7.93 4.75 8.45
CA PHE A 165 7.28 6.05 8.65
C PHE A 165 8.21 7.08 9.30
N LYS A 166 8.33 8.26 8.67
CA LYS A 166 9.18 9.37 9.15
C LYS A 166 8.40 10.60 9.63
N GLY A 167 7.07 10.54 9.70
CA GLY A 167 6.24 11.72 9.97
C GLY A 167 5.90 12.50 8.70
N GLU A 168 5.37 13.71 8.87
CA GLU A 168 4.96 14.56 7.74
C GLU A 168 6.19 14.95 6.88
N GLY A 169 6.15 14.59 5.58
CA GLY A 169 7.21 14.91 4.61
C GLY A 169 7.99 13.72 4.02
N GLY A 170 7.36 12.55 3.92
CA GLY A 170 7.97 11.33 3.36
C GLY A 170 7.58 10.98 1.93
N ARG A 171 6.67 11.72 1.30
CA ARG A 171 6.20 11.44 -0.07
C ARG A 171 7.33 11.60 -1.08
N ILE A 172 7.39 10.68 -2.03
CA ILE A 172 8.35 10.69 -3.13
C ILE A 172 7.64 11.22 -4.37
N LEU A 173 7.84 12.51 -4.62
CA LEU A 173 7.25 13.25 -5.73
C LEU A 173 8.26 13.46 -6.87
N PRO A 174 7.80 13.72 -8.11
CA PRO A 174 8.66 14.10 -9.21
C PRO A 174 9.61 15.24 -8.83
N GLY A 175 10.91 15.06 -9.12
CA GLY A 175 11.97 16.01 -8.78
C GLY A 175 12.64 15.80 -7.42
N ASN A 176 12.14 14.88 -6.58
CA ASN A 176 12.85 14.46 -5.37
C ASN A 176 14.08 13.60 -5.72
N LYS A 177 15.09 13.58 -4.83
CA LYS A 177 16.31 12.78 -5.05
C LYS A 177 16.01 11.28 -5.06
N GLU A 178 15.04 10.88 -4.26
CA GLU A 178 14.54 9.51 -4.08
C GLU A 178 14.08 8.89 -5.42
N VAL A 179 13.59 9.72 -6.36
CA VAL A 179 13.24 9.27 -7.72
C VAL A 179 14.46 8.74 -8.47
N PHE A 180 15.59 9.46 -8.41
CA PHE A 180 16.84 9.02 -9.03
C PHE A 180 17.46 7.84 -8.28
N GLU A 181 17.25 7.76 -6.96
CA GLU A 181 17.66 6.61 -6.17
C GLU A 181 16.91 5.35 -6.65
N LEU A 182 15.58 5.42 -6.82
CA LEU A 182 14.75 4.33 -7.37
C LEU A 182 15.18 3.92 -8.78
N LEU A 183 15.29 4.88 -9.70
CA LEU A 183 15.69 4.60 -11.10
C LEU A 183 17.08 3.96 -11.16
N GLY A 184 18.05 4.48 -10.40
CA GLY A 184 19.39 3.88 -10.34
C GLY A 184 19.44 2.54 -9.59
N ALA A 185 18.42 2.18 -8.81
CA ALA A 185 18.26 0.83 -8.27
C ALA A 185 17.70 -0.11 -9.35
N VAL A 186 16.74 0.34 -10.15
CA VAL A 186 16.19 -0.40 -11.30
C VAL A 186 17.28 -0.70 -12.34
N ASP A 187 18.19 0.24 -12.61
CA ASP A 187 19.32 0.03 -13.54
C ASP A 187 20.26 -1.12 -13.13
N LYS A 188 20.20 -1.55 -11.86
CA LYS A 188 21.01 -2.67 -11.32
C LYS A 188 20.25 -4.00 -11.35
N ILE A 189 19.02 -4.02 -11.86
CA ILE A 189 18.23 -5.24 -12.01
C ILE A 189 18.79 -6.01 -13.20
N GLU A 190 19.34 -7.19 -12.89
CA GLU A 190 19.85 -8.10 -13.90
C GLU A 190 18.78 -9.12 -14.28
N LYS A 191 18.76 -9.51 -15.55
CA LYS A 191 17.91 -10.60 -16.01
C LYS A 191 18.30 -11.88 -15.29
N ASN A 192 17.38 -12.48 -14.55
CA ASN A 192 17.64 -13.73 -13.85
C ASN A 192 17.38 -14.92 -14.78
N GLU A 193 18.44 -15.62 -15.19
CA GLU A 193 18.32 -16.82 -16.03
C GLU A 193 18.05 -18.09 -15.20
N ASN A 194 18.20 -18.04 -13.88
CA ASN A 194 17.98 -19.16 -12.97
C ASN A 194 16.50 -19.30 -12.58
N MET A 195 15.68 -19.63 -13.56
CA MET A 195 14.24 -19.85 -13.40
C MET A 195 13.97 -21.28 -12.94
N GLN A 196 13.24 -21.46 -11.83
CA GLN A 196 12.97 -22.77 -11.24
C GLN A 196 11.50 -22.93 -10.87
N ASN A 197 11.09 -24.18 -10.61
CA ASN A 197 9.72 -24.48 -10.21
C ASN A 197 9.34 -23.76 -8.92
N ILE A 198 8.15 -23.18 -8.90
CA ILE A 198 7.61 -22.44 -7.77
C ILE A 198 6.70 -23.31 -6.89
N LYS A 199 6.82 -23.14 -5.57
CA LYS A 199 5.77 -23.51 -4.62
C LYS A 199 5.32 -22.29 -3.84
N VAL A 200 4.04 -22.27 -3.48
CA VAL A 200 3.45 -21.21 -2.66
C VAL A 200 2.67 -21.83 -1.51
N GLY A 201 2.75 -21.21 -0.34
CA GLY A 201 1.95 -21.53 0.83
C GLY A 201 1.51 -20.25 1.51
N CYS A 202 0.29 -20.24 2.06
CA CYS A 202 -0.36 -19.02 2.53
C CYS A 202 -0.93 -19.17 3.94
N SER A 203 -0.99 -18.08 4.68
CA SER A 203 -1.68 -18.02 5.98
C SER A 203 -2.10 -16.59 6.28
N PHE A 204 -3.18 -16.42 7.03
CA PHE A 204 -3.58 -15.14 7.60
C PHE A 204 -3.98 -15.30 9.06
N ASP A 205 -3.89 -14.20 9.80
CA ASP A 205 -4.45 -14.06 11.15
C ASP A 205 -5.06 -12.64 11.22
N PRO A 206 -6.39 -12.51 11.44
CA PRO A 206 -7.03 -11.20 11.54
C PRO A 206 -6.54 -10.39 12.75
N MET A 207 -5.82 -11.02 13.69
CA MET A 207 -5.35 -10.42 14.93
C MET A 207 -6.51 -9.81 15.74
N ASP A 208 -7.59 -10.58 15.93
CA ASP A 208 -8.84 -10.14 16.61
C ASP A 208 -8.63 -9.58 18.03
N ASN A 209 -7.49 -9.88 18.66
CA ASN A 209 -7.09 -9.36 19.96
C ASN A 209 -6.46 -7.96 19.90
N LEU A 210 -6.20 -7.43 18.71
CA LEU A 210 -5.65 -6.11 18.46
C LEU A 210 -6.72 -5.18 17.87
N SER A 211 -6.61 -3.89 18.19
CA SER A 211 -7.56 -2.87 17.75
C SER A 211 -6.92 -1.87 16.79
N LYS A 212 -7.78 -1.12 16.09
CA LYS A 212 -7.33 -0.03 15.21
C LYS A 212 -6.45 0.99 15.94
N GLU A 213 -6.71 1.30 17.23
CA GLU A 213 -5.90 2.22 18.04
C GLU A 213 -4.50 1.68 18.39
N GLN A 214 -4.24 0.42 18.09
CA GLN A 214 -2.93 -0.23 18.18
C GLN A 214 -2.22 -0.33 16.81
N GLY A 215 -2.84 0.21 15.75
CA GLY A 215 -2.27 0.31 14.40
C GLY A 215 -2.56 -0.91 13.52
N VAL A 216 -3.53 -1.75 13.90
CA VAL A 216 -3.88 -2.97 13.17
C VAL A 216 -5.30 -2.87 12.59
N GLY A 217 -5.39 -3.06 11.28
CA GLY A 217 -6.62 -3.09 10.50
C GLY A 217 -7.29 -4.46 10.48
N GLN A 218 -8.43 -4.53 9.80
CA GLN A 218 -9.33 -5.69 9.86
C GLN A 218 -8.79 -6.94 9.17
N SER A 219 -7.90 -6.81 8.18
CA SER A 219 -7.27 -7.97 7.54
C SER A 219 -6.09 -8.53 8.33
N GLY A 220 -5.69 -7.89 9.44
CA GLY A 220 -4.61 -8.33 10.30
C GLY A 220 -3.29 -8.54 9.55
N VAL A 221 -2.72 -9.74 9.63
CA VAL A 221 -1.51 -10.14 8.91
C VAL A 221 -1.83 -11.22 7.87
N LYS A 222 -1.26 -11.08 6.68
CA LYS A 222 -1.24 -12.08 5.62
C LYS A 222 0.20 -12.42 5.26
N VAL A 223 0.54 -13.71 5.29
CA VAL A 223 1.86 -14.22 4.92
C VAL A 223 1.74 -15.17 3.75
N MET A 224 2.51 -14.91 2.70
CA MET A 224 2.69 -15.80 1.57
C MET A 224 4.17 -16.20 1.50
N ILE A 225 4.45 -17.50 1.55
CA ILE A 225 5.80 -18.05 1.34
C ILE A 225 5.90 -18.49 -0.12
N VAL A 226 6.86 -17.93 -0.83
CA VAL A 226 7.25 -18.32 -2.18
C VAL A 226 8.55 -19.11 -2.09
N GLU A 227 8.52 -20.40 -2.41
CA GLU A 227 9.70 -21.27 -2.47
C GLU A 227 10.11 -21.46 -3.94
N VAL A 228 11.37 -21.09 -4.24
CA VAL A 228 12.00 -21.28 -5.56
C VAL A 228 13.36 -21.92 -5.34
N GLY A 229 13.50 -23.18 -5.78
CA GLY A 229 14.66 -23.99 -5.44
C GLY A 229 14.76 -24.22 -3.93
N ASP A 230 15.93 -23.91 -3.37
CA ASP A 230 16.19 -24.03 -1.93
C ASP A 230 15.87 -22.74 -1.16
N GLN A 231 15.41 -21.67 -1.83
CA GLN A 231 15.14 -20.39 -1.19
C GLN A 231 13.65 -20.22 -0.88
N LYS A 232 13.32 -20.01 0.40
CA LYS A 232 12.00 -19.55 0.86
C LYS A 232 11.99 -18.04 1.05
N THR A 233 11.06 -17.37 0.39
CA THR A 233 10.83 -15.94 0.51
C THR A 233 9.49 -15.65 1.15
N ALA A 234 9.46 -14.93 2.27
CA ALA A 234 8.23 -14.48 2.90
C ALA A 234 7.80 -13.10 2.40
N TYR A 235 6.60 -13.04 1.82
CA TYR A 235 5.86 -11.81 1.57
C TYR A 235 4.91 -11.61 2.74
N ILE A 236 5.18 -10.60 3.57
CA ILE A 236 4.42 -10.34 4.80
C ILE A 236 3.68 -9.02 4.59
N LEU A 237 2.36 -9.05 4.54
CA LEU A 237 1.52 -7.86 4.44
C LEU A 237 0.73 -7.69 5.73
N LEU A 238 0.86 -6.51 6.35
CA LEU A 238 0.04 -6.11 7.48
C LEU A 238 -1.00 -5.10 7.02
N ASP A 239 -2.24 -5.31 7.42
CA ASP A 239 -3.29 -4.33 7.23
C ASP A 239 -3.07 -3.20 8.24
N ALA A 240 -2.32 -2.19 7.83
CA ALA A 240 -1.95 -1.02 8.61
C ALA A 240 -1.69 0.14 7.64
N ASN A 241 -1.61 1.39 8.16
CA ASN A 241 -1.15 2.53 7.37
C ASN A 241 0.35 2.35 7.07
N ASN A 242 1.27 3.02 7.76
CA ASN A 242 2.72 2.83 7.64
C ASN A 242 3.26 2.03 8.83
N MET A 243 4.58 1.90 8.95
CA MET A 243 5.25 1.16 10.01
C MET A 243 6.38 1.97 10.61
N ILE A 244 6.56 1.97 11.93
CA ILE A 244 7.68 2.73 12.53
C ILE A 244 9.04 2.24 12.03
N ILE A 245 9.99 3.17 11.88
CA ILE A 245 11.38 2.88 11.52
C ILE A 245 11.97 1.82 12.46
N GLY A 246 12.62 0.80 11.88
CA GLY A 246 13.27 -0.30 12.61
C GLY A 246 12.38 -1.50 12.90
N PHE A 247 11.05 -1.37 12.83
CA PHE A 247 10.16 -2.51 13.11
C PHE A 247 10.17 -3.54 11.97
N ARG A 248 10.31 -3.09 10.72
CA ARG A 248 10.51 -3.94 9.55
C ARG A 248 11.70 -4.88 9.76
N GLU A 249 12.83 -4.34 10.18
CA GLU A 249 14.06 -5.11 10.40
C GLU A 249 13.88 -6.12 11.55
N LYS A 250 13.20 -5.74 12.63
CA LYS A 250 12.84 -6.65 13.74
C LYS A 250 12.01 -7.83 13.23
N ILE A 251 11.01 -7.59 12.38
CA ILE A 251 10.17 -8.64 11.80
C ILE A 251 10.98 -9.56 10.87
N ILE A 252 11.78 -8.98 9.97
CA ILE A 252 12.62 -9.76 9.03
C ILE A 252 13.57 -10.67 9.80
N GLU A 253 14.19 -10.18 10.87
CA GLU A 253 15.11 -11.00 11.68
C GLU A 253 14.36 -12.13 12.39
N ALA A 254 13.19 -11.85 12.97
CA ALA A 254 12.39 -12.86 13.66
C ALA A 254 11.98 -14.02 12.74
N VAL A 255 11.60 -13.75 11.49
CA VAL A 255 11.16 -14.83 10.57
C VAL A 255 12.32 -15.64 10.00
N LYS A 256 13.55 -15.11 9.95
CA LYS A 256 14.73 -15.88 9.52
C LYS A 256 14.99 -17.08 10.41
N ASP A 257 14.76 -16.94 11.72
CA ASP A 257 14.91 -18.03 12.70
C ASP A 257 13.97 -19.21 12.43
N LEU A 258 12.97 -19.05 11.55
CA LEU A 258 12.07 -20.11 11.11
C LEU A 258 12.55 -20.84 9.84
N GLY A 259 13.76 -20.58 9.37
CA GLY A 259 14.29 -21.16 8.13
C GLY A 259 13.76 -20.46 6.86
N ILE A 260 13.44 -19.17 6.97
CA ILE A 260 13.08 -18.31 5.85
C ILE A 260 14.33 -17.54 5.39
N ASP A 261 14.73 -17.72 4.14
CA ASP A 261 15.99 -17.15 3.61
C ASP A 261 15.89 -15.66 3.31
N LYS A 262 14.71 -15.23 2.82
CA LYS A 262 14.41 -13.83 2.45
C LYS A 262 13.02 -13.48 2.95
N ALA A 263 12.82 -12.22 3.32
CA ALA A 263 11.51 -11.73 3.70
C ALA A 263 11.39 -10.25 3.39
N GLU A 264 10.25 -9.80 2.90
CA GLU A 264 9.89 -8.39 2.79
C GLU A 264 8.59 -8.14 3.53
N VAL A 265 8.54 -7.05 4.30
CA VAL A 265 7.40 -6.69 5.14
C VAL A 265 6.79 -5.44 4.56
N MET A 266 5.49 -5.46 4.32
CA MET A 266 4.75 -4.38 3.69
C MET A 266 3.54 -4.05 4.56
N THR A 267 3.01 -2.85 4.39
CA THR A 267 1.67 -2.52 4.86
C THR A 267 0.74 -2.27 3.68
N SER A 268 -0.57 -2.33 3.91
CA SER A 268 -1.60 -2.08 2.90
C SER A 268 -1.89 -0.58 2.69
N ASP A 269 -1.28 0.26 3.52
CA ASP A 269 -1.63 1.67 3.71
C ASP A 269 -3.12 1.88 4.09
N THR A 270 -3.72 0.94 4.83
CA THR A 270 -5.12 1.12 5.24
C THR A 270 -5.27 2.35 6.14
N HIS A 271 -6.11 3.28 5.72
CA HIS A 271 -6.49 4.45 6.51
C HIS A 271 -7.58 4.14 7.53
N TYR A 272 -8.05 2.88 7.59
CA TYR A 272 -8.95 2.40 8.63
C TYR A 272 -8.40 2.63 10.05
N VAL A 273 -7.07 2.50 10.22
CA VAL A 273 -6.40 2.66 11.51
C VAL A 273 -6.10 4.11 11.88
N ASN A 274 -6.26 5.04 10.93
CA ASN A 274 -5.97 6.46 11.16
C ASN A 274 -7.04 7.11 12.03
N THR A 275 -6.61 8.10 12.82
CA THR A 275 -7.50 8.82 13.74
C THR A 275 -8.05 10.10 13.12
N LEU A 276 -9.29 10.46 13.46
CA LEU A 276 -9.93 11.72 12.98
C LEU A 276 -9.16 12.99 13.38
N SER A 277 -8.29 12.91 14.39
CA SER A 277 -7.39 13.99 14.82
C SER A 277 -6.13 14.16 13.95
N GLY A 278 -6.04 13.46 12.81
CA GLY A 278 -4.94 13.61 11.85
C GLY A 278 -3.65 12.87 12.22
N GLY A 279 -3.72 11.91 13.13
CA GLY A 279 -2.56 11.07 13.45
C GLY A 279 -2.46 9.88 12.50
N HIS A 280 -1.39 9.83 11.71
CA HIS A 280 -0.88 8.59 11.11
C HIS A 280 -0.63 7.63 12.28
N ASN A 281 -1.29 6.48 12.29
CA ASN A 281 -1.20 5.51 13.38
C ASN A 281 -0.34 4.32 12.93
N PRO A 282 0.99 4.52 12.74
CA PRO A 282 1.84 3.51 12.14
C PRO A 282 1.95 2.28 13.03
N LEU A 283 2.05 1.13 12.38
CA LEU A 283 2.24 -0.15 13.01
C LEU A 283 3.55 -0.16 13.81
N GLY A 284 3.50 -0.79 14.99
CA GLY A 284 4.67 -1.01 15.84
C GLY A 284 4.88 0.03 16.94
N VAL A 285 4.06 1.09 17.01
CA VAL A 285 4.06 2.01 18.18
C VAL A 285 3.63 1.27 19.45
N LYS A 286 2.71 0.31 19.33
CA LYS A 286 2.20 -0.52 20.41
C LYS A 286 2.26 -1.99 19.97
N LYS A 287 2.25 -2.91 20.94
CA LYS A 287 1.98 -4.33 20.71
C LYS A 287 2.92 -5.04 19.73
N GLN A 288 4.17 -4.58 19.64
CA GLN A 288 5.16 -5.15 18.71
C GLN A 288 5.35 -6.66 18.92
N ASP A 289 5.36 -7.12 20.17
CA ASP A 289 5.64 -8.53 20.46
C ASP A 289 4.45 -9.41 20.06
N GLU A 290 3.21 -8.97 20.33
CA GLU A 290 2.01 -9.66 19.87
C GLU A 290 1.90 -9.69 18.32
N ILE A 291 2.27 -8.59 17.65
CA ILE A 291 2.31 -8.52 16.18
C ILE A 291 3.36 -9.48 15.62
N VAL A 292 4.57 -9.50 16.18
CA VAL A 292 5.64 -10.42 15.76
C VAL A 292 5.23 -11.87 16.00
N GLU A 293 4.60 -12.19 17.13
CA GLU A 293 4.10 -13.54 17.42
C GLU A 293 3.08 -14.00 16.38
N ALA A 294 2.13 -13.14 15.99
CA ALA A 294 1.16 -13.42 14.94
C ALA A 294 1.85 -13.67 13.58
N ILE A 295 2.82 -12.83 13.21
CA ILE A 295 3.62 -13.01 11.98
C ILE A 295 4.36 -14.35 12.01
N LEU A 296 5.01 -14.70 13.11
CA LEU A 296 5.75 -15.97 13.25
C LEU A 296 4.81 -17.18 13.14
N LYS A 297 3.64 -17.11 13.77
CA LYS A 297 2.60 -18.15 13.66
C LYS A 297 2.13 -18.31 12.21
N CYS A 298 1.75 -17.22 11.54
CA CYS A 298 1.35 -17.26 10.13
C CYS A 298 2.48 -17.78 9.23
N THR A 299 3.72 -17.38 9.48
CA THR A 299 4.89 -17.83 8.72
C THR A 299 5.06 -19.34 8.80
N ARG A 300 4.93 -19.93 10.00
CA ARG A 300 4.98 -21.39 10.18
C ARG A 300 3.85 -22.11 9.44
N ILE A 301 2.62 -21.58 9.52
CA ILE A 301 1.46 -22.17 8.85
C ILE A 301 1.65 -22.09 7.32
N ALA A 302 2.03 -20.93 6.80
CA ALA A 302 2.26 -20.72 5.37
C ALA A 302 3.40 -21.60 4.84
N ALA A 303 4.49 -21.77 5.60
CA ALA A 303 5.57 -22.69 5.24
C ALA A 303 5.11 -24.17 5.19
N ASN A 304 4.18 -24.57 6.05
CA ASN A 304 3.60 -25.91 6.04
C ASN A 304 2.52 -26.11 4.94
N ASP A 305 2.02 -25.02 4.34
CA ASP A 305 1.02 -25.02 3.25
C ASP A 305 1.66 -24.96 1.84
N LEU A 306 2.99 -25.10 1.74
CA LEU A 306 3.70 -25.06 0.46
C LEU A 306 3.23 -26.17 -0.49
N GLU A 307 2.68 -25.76 -1.63
CA GLU A 307 2.36 -26.66 -2.75
C GLU A 307 2.89 -26.12 -4.08
N PRO A 308 3.21 -26.98 -5.06
CA PRO A 308 3.55 -26.53 -6.41
C PRO A 308 2.40 -25.73 -7.03
N VAL A 309 2.73 -24.58 -7.61
CA VAL A 309 1.76 -23.70 -8.28
C VAL A 309 2.26 -23.26 -9.65
N TYR A 310 1.38 -22.66 -10.44
CA TYR A 310 1.74 -21.84 -11.58
C TYR A 310 1.46 -20.38 -11.22
N ALA A 311 2.35 -19.47 -11.59
CA ALA A 311 2.21 -18.04 -11.38
C ALA A 311 1.86 -17.34 -12.70
N ALA A 312 0.97 -16.37 -12.64
CA ALA A 312 0.69 -15.44 -13.73
C ALA A 312 0.80 -14.01 -13.22
N VAL A 313 1.30 -13.10 -14.04
CA VAL A 313 1.39 -11.66 -13.74
C VAL A 313 0.74 -10.89 -14.87
N LYS A 314 0.00 -9.84 -14.52
CA LYS A 314 -0.62 -8.91 -15.47
C LYS A 314 -0.75 -7.54 -14.81
N VAL A 315 -0.45 -6.48 -15.55
CA VAL A 315 -0.83 -5.12 -15.19
C VAL A 315 -2.07 -4.75 -16.01
N ALA A 316 -3.16 -4.42 -15.34
CA ALA A 316 -4.42 -4.08 -15.98
C ALA A 316 -4.77 -2.61 -15.71
N GLU A 317 -5.34 -1.95 -16.72
CA GLU A 317 -5.80 -0.57 -16.62
C GLU A 317 -7.18 -0.54 -15.95
N ILE A 318 -7.37 0.44 -15.06
CA ILE A 318 -8.65 0.76 -14.44
C ILE A 318 -9.11 2.08 -15.07
N GLU A 319 -10.18 1.98 -15.86
CA GLU A 319 -10.80 3.13 -16.52
C GLU A 319 -11.86 3.77 -15.63
N ASP A 320 -12.02 5.09 -15.79
CA ASP A 320 -13.11 5.88 -15.22
C ASP A 320 -13.31 5.71 -13.70
N ILE A 321 -12.25 5.47 -12.91
CA ILE A 321 -12.36 5.43 -11.45
C ILE A 321 -12.45 6.86 -10.91
N LYS A 322 -13.45 7.14 -10.08
CA LYS A 322 -13.67 8.48 -9.53
C LYS A 322 -12.86 8.66 -8.25
N THR A 323 -11.89 9.55 -8.30
CA THR A 323 -10.98 9.86 -7.19
C THR A 323 -11.04 11.34 -6.84
N LEU A 324 -10.30 11.80 -5.82
CA LEU A 324 -10.18 13.23 -5.56
C LEU A 324 -9.65 13.97 -6.78
N GLY A 325 -8.73 13.38 -7.53
CA GLY A 325 -8.15 13.95 -8.75
C GLY A 325 -6.87 14.74 -8.48
N PRO A 326 -6.06 15.02 -9.53
CA PRO A 326 -4.63 15.39 -9.42
C PRO A 326 -4.30 16.70 -8.71
N THR A 327 -5.29 17.53 -8.38
CA THR A 327 -5.08 18.81 -7.69
C THR A 327 -5.98 19.03 -6.49
N HIS A 328 -7.08 18.27 -6.36
CA HIS A 328 -8.13 18.60 -5.40
C HIS A 328 -7.73 18.32 -3.95
N ALA A 329 -6.85 17.37 -3.67
CA ALA A 329 -6.34 17.20 -2.30
C ALA A 329 -5.53 18.43 -1.86
N THR A 330 -4.70 18.96 -2.76
CA THR A 330 -3.93 20.19 -2.51
C THR A 330 -4.84 21.41 -2.40
N GLU A 331 -5.87 21.52 -3.24
CA GLU A 331 -6.87 22.59 -3.19
C GLU A 331 -7.68 22.57 -1.88
N LEU A 332 -8.04 21.39 -1.38
CA LEU A 332 -8.71 21.24 -0.08
C LEU A 332 -7.83 21.75 1.06
N VAL A 333 -6.56 21.32 1.11
CA VAL A 333 -5.61 21.73 2.15
C VAL A 333 -5.36 23.25 2.10
N THR A 334 -5.18 23.82 0.91
CA THR A 334 -4.96 25.26 0.73
C THR A 334 -6.21 26.07 1.08
N THR A 335 -7.42 25.57 0.78
CA THR A 335 -8.68 26.18 1.17
C THR A 335 -8.86 26.17 2.69
N ILE A 336 -8.64 25.04 3.35
CA ILE A 336 -8.69 24.93 4.82
C ILE A 336 -7.68 25.87 5.47
N SER A 337 -6.44 25.89 4.97
CA SER A 337 -5.39 26.77 5.47
C SER A 337 -5.76 28.25 5.32
N SER A 338 -6.37 28.61 4.19
CA SER A 338 -6.88 29.96 3.93
C SER A 338 -8.02 30.32 4.89
N ILE A 339 -8.98 29.42 5.10
CA ILE A 339 -10.07 29.60 6.07
C ILE A 339 -9.52 29.80 7.48
N ILE A 340 -8.56 28.98 7.91
CA ILE A 340 -7.93 29.10 9.24
C ILE A 340 -7.19 30.45 9.35
N ALA A 341 -6.44 30.84 8.33
CA ALA A 341 -5.71 32.12 8.31
C ALA A 341 -6.67 33.32 8.41
N VAL A 342 -7.75 33.32 7.62
CA VAL A 342 -8.80 34.35 7.67
C VAL A 342 -9.50 34.33 9.04
N SER A 343 -9.85 33.15 9.55
CA SER A 343 -10.53 32.98 10.84
C SER A 343 -9.70 33.50 12.01
N LYS A 344 -8.36 33.36 11.98
CA LYS A 344 -7.45 33.93 12.99
C LYS A 344 -7.52 35.46 13.06
N VAL A 345 -7.89 36.15 11.98
CA VAL A 345 -8.04 37.61 11.94
C VAL A 345 -9.47 38.02 12.28
N PHE A 346 -10.47 37.36 11.70
CA PHE A 346 -11.87 37.72 11.87
C PHE A 346 -12.44 37.30 13.23
N ALA A 347 -12.06 36.15 13.78
CA ALA A 347 -12.62 35.69 15.06
C ALA A 347 -12.33 36.66 16.22
N PRO A 348 -11.08 37.19 16.41
CA PRO A 348 -10.83 38.24 17.40
C PRO A 348 -11.60 39.53 17.10
N LEU A 349 -11.72 39.93 15.83
CA LEU A 349 -12.44 41.15 15.46
C LEU A 349 -13.94 41.05 15.78
N ILE A 350 -14.58 39.94 15.40
CA ILE A 350 -15.97 39.64 15.73
C ILE A 350 -16.15 39.59 17.25
N PHE A 351 -15.21 38.99 17.98
CA PHE A 351 -15.25 38.94 19.44
C PHE A 351 -15.17 40.35 20.06
N ILE A 352 -14.28 41.22 19.57
CA ILE A 352 -14.16 42.62 20.02
C ILE A 352 -15.44 43.41 19.69
N LEU A 353 -15.98 43.26 18.47
CA LEU A 353 -17.24 43.88 18.07
C LEU A 353 -18.40 43.41 18.97
N ALA A 354 -18.49 42.12 19.26
CA ALA A 354 -19.51 41.57 20.15
C ALA A 354 -19.38 42.15 21.57
N LEU A 355 -18.17 42.32 22.10
CA LEU A 355 -17.93 42.98 23.39
C LEU A 355 -18.33 44.46 23.37
N LEU A 356 -18.03 45.18 22.27
CA LEU A 356 -18.44 46.57 22.10
C LEU A 356 -19.96 46.71 22.04
N PHE A 357 -20.65 45.85 21.29
CA PHE A 357 -22.12 45.84 21.24
C PHE A 357 -22.73 45.52 22.60
N ALA A 358 -22.21 44.50 23.30
CA ALA A 358 -22.66 44.17 24.64
C ALA A 358 -22.45 45.33 25.62
N PHE A 359 -21.32 46.03 25.54
CA PHE A 359 -21.04 47.22 26.35
C PHE A 359 -22.04 48.36 26.05
N LEU A 360 -22.24 48.68 24.78
CA LEU A 360 -23.21 49.72 24.37
C LEU A 360 -24.62 49.39 24.84
N TRP A 361 -25.04 48.13 24.70
CA TRP A 361 -26.35 47.67 25.15
C TRP A 361 -26.54 47.81 26.67
N ILE A 362 -25.54 47.38 27.47
CA ILE A 362 -25.62 47.42 28.93
C ILE A 362 -25.64 48.86 29.46
N PHE A 363 -24.80 49.75 28.93
CA PHE A 363 -24.57 51.08 29.52
C PHE A 363 -25.39 52.19 28.87
N TYR A 364 -25.83 52.01 27.62
CA TYR A 364 -26.52 53.05 26.86
C TYR A 364 -27.91 52.63 26.35
N GLY A 365 -28.31 51.36 26.55
CA GLY A 365 -29.68 50.89 26.27
C GLY A 365 -30.08 50.94 24.79
N ILE A 366 -29.10 50.95 23.88
CA ILE A 366 -29.29 50.80 22.43
C ILE A 366 -29.17 49.33 22.06
#